data_AF-A0A1Q6QKY3-F1
#
_entry.id   AF-A0A1Q6QKY3-F1
#
_cell.length_a   1.000
_cell.length_b   1.000
_cell.length_c   1.000
_cell.angle_alpha   90.00
_cell.angle_beta   90.00
_cell.angle_gamma   90.00
#
_symmetry.space_group_name_H-M   'P 1'
#
loop_
_entity.id
_entity.type
_entity.pdbx_description
1 polymer ?
#
loop_
_entity_poly.entity_id
_entity_poly.type
_entity_poly.pdbx_seq_one_letter_code
_entity_poly.pdbx_strand_id
1 'polypeptide(L)'
;MFDFKFDWEKNLNTSIESIDVQHKQLFKLGRDMEQLLQMQCIGVTDKQLLDIVCGLRDFTAYHFYAEETIMDEMSYPKITKHKQFHKKCSDYIMQINIPKLKQEPATELRKIEEEVQSWVMDHVLNEDMEMAKAYLAYRKTVDESKQKTTEKDLEDIYGAYVADLDISRVYLYRDQTCRGRVAVVFKESARELCRLSTLERNMFFADIAKTAKTLNKLFAPDAINYFDSEDYSDRLIFHVIPKYKENGTYGVPQTLDKPCLQTDNAQYDKIYQQLKEALQ
;
A
#
# COMPACT_ATOMS: atom_id res chain seq x y z
N MET A 1 -12.87 26.35 19.54
CA MET A 1 -12.77 24.90 19.29
C MET A 1 -12.28 24.78 17.87
N PHE A 2 -11.13 24.14 17.65
CA PHE A 2 -10.58 23.95 16.31
C PHE A 2 -11.53 22.99 15.57
N ASP A 3 -12.11 23.41 14.44
CA ASP A 3 -12.89 22.53 13.55
C ASP A 3 -11.88 21.67 12.77
N PHE A 4 -11.31 20.68 13.45
CA PHE A 4 -10.44 19.70 12.79
C PHE A 4 -11.30 18.87 11.86
N LYS A 5 -10.81 18.69 10.63
CA LYS A 5 -11.43 17.83 9.65
C LYS A 5 -10.46 16.73 9.32
N PHE A 6 -10.96 15.50 9.21
CA PHE A 6 -10.17 14.36 8.75
C PHE A 6 -9.89 14.42 7.23
N ASP A 7 -9.44 15.56 6.73
CA ASP A 7 -9.06 15.76 5.34
C ASP A 7 -7.54 15.57 5.18
N TRP A 8 -7.15 14.65 4.29
CA TRP A 8 -5.73 14.41 4.02
C TRP A 8 -5.16 15.53 3.16
N GLU A 9 -4.17 16.25 3.69
CA GLU A 9 -3.48 17.31 2.98
C GLU A 9 -2.03 16.91 2.62
N LYS A 10 -1.48 17.51 1.57
CA LYS A 10 -0.13 17.17 1.07
C LYS A 10 1.00 17.47 2.06
N ASN A 11 0.79 18.43 2.96
CA ASN A 11 1.72 18.77 4.05
C ASN A 11 1.80 17.69 5.14
N LEU A 12 0.86 16.74 5.14
CA LEU A 12 0.85 15.59 6.06
C LEU A 12 1.65 14.40 5.54
N ASN A 13 2.13 14.45 4.30
CA ASN A 13 2.94 13.39 3.73
C ASN A 13 4.29 13.30 4.47
N THR A 14 4.55 12.12 5.04
CA THR A 14 5.83 11.71 5.60
C THR A 14 6.92 11.57 4.53
N SER A 15 6.50 11.48 3.25
CA SER A 15 7.34 11.10 2.09
C SER A 15 7.83 9.65 2.14
N ILE A 16 7.23 8.83 3.00
CA ILE A 16 7.34 7.37 3.00
C ILE A 16 5.97 6.85 2.56
N GLU A 17 5.88 6.35 1.33
CA GLU A 17 4.59 6.08 0.69
C GLU A 17 3.78 5.01 1.45
N SER A 18 4.49 4.01 2.00
CA SER A 18 3.88 2.95 2.80
C SER A 18 3.24 3.46 4.09
N ILE A 19 3.78 4.51 4.71
CA ILE A 19 3.23 5.18 5.89
C ILE A 19 2.09 6.13 5.48
N ASP A 20 2.26 6.91 4.42
CA ASP A 20 1.22 7.83 3.93
C ASP A 20 -0.06 7.09 3.53
N VAL A 21 0.04 5.89 2.94
CA VAL A 21 -1.11 5.02 2.63
C VAL A 21 -1.86 4.63 3.90
N GLN A 22 -1.13 4.27 4.95
CA GLN A 22 -1.73 3.90 6.24
C GLN A 22 -2.40 5.10 6.90
N HIS A 23 -1.71 6.23 7.00
CA HIS A 23 -2.31 7.44 7.58
C HIS A 23 -3.58 7.86 6.81
N LYS A 24 -3.61 7.73 5.48
CA LYS A 24 -4.85 7.97 4.69
C LYS A 24 -6.00 7.02 5.08
N GLN A 25 -5.71 5.78 5.45
CA GLN A 25 -6.72 4.85 5.97
C GLN A 25 -7.29 5.33 7.30
N LEU A 26 -6.45 5.84 8.21
CA LEU A 26 -6.92 6.45 9.45
C LEU A 26 -7.82 7.66 9.19
N PHE A 27 -7.40 8.55 8.30
CA PHE A 27 -8.19 9.73 7.94
C PHE A 27 -9.52 9.33 7.30
N LYS A 28 -9.56 8.24 6.54
CA LYS A 28 -10.82 7.68 6.03
C LYS A 28 -11.74 7.23 7.17
N LEU A 29 -11.23 6.48 8.16
CA LEU A 29 -12.00 6.07 9.34
C LEU A 29 -12.52 7.28 10.12
N GLY A 30 -11.70 8.33 10.26
CA GLY A 30 -12.09 9.62 10.85
C GLY A 30 -13.27 10.27 10.12
N ARG A 31 -13.20 10.38 8.78
CA ARG A 31 -14.32 10.91 7.97
C ARG A 31 -15.58 10.06 8.07
N ASP A 32 -15.45 8.74 8.12
CA ASP A 32 -16.60 7.85 8.29
C ASP A 32 -17.29 8.12 9.64
N MET A 33 -16.52 8.37 10.72
CA MET A 33 -17.07 8.80 12.02
C MET A 33 -17.73 10.18 11.96
N GLU A 34 -17.06 11.18 11.38
CA GLU A 34 -17.60 12.54 11.20
C GLU A 34 -18.93 12.52 10.47
N GLN A 35 -19.04 11.74 9.38
CA GLN A 35 -20.26 11.64 8.59
C GLN A 35 -21.43 11.08 9.43
N LEU A 36 -21.18 10.02 10.20
CA LEU A 36 -22.20 9.47 11.09
C LEU A 36 -22.61 10.46 12.18
N LEU A 37 -21.66 11.21 12.74
CA LEU A 37 -21.94 12.22 13.77
C LEU A 37 -22.70 13.43 13.22
N GLN A 38 -22.39 13.89 12.00
CA GLN A 38 -23.13 14.96 11.31
C GLN A 38 -24.58 14.56 11.05
N MET A 39 -24.82 13.29 10.71
CA MET A 39 -26.16 12.72 10.57
C MET A 39 -26.84 12.39 11.91
N GLN A 40 -26.24 12.78 13.04
CA GLN A 40 -26.69 12.48 14.40
C GLN A 40 -26.89 10.98 14.66
N CYS A 41 -26.18 10.13 13.89
CA CYS A 41 -26.33 8.68 13.88
C CYS A 41 -27.76 8.19 13.59
N ILE A 42 -28.61 9.01 12.94
CA ILE A 42 -29.97 8.62 12.57
C ILE A 42 -29.90 7.51 11.53
N GLY A 43 -30.50 6.35 11.84
CA GLY A 43 -30.51 5.18 10.95
C GLY A 43 -29.17 4.44 10.88
N VAL A 44 -28.21 4.74 11.76
CA VAL A 44 -26.96 3.98 11.83
C VAL A 44 -27.25 2.52 12.18
N THR A 45 -26.55 1.61 11.53
CA THR A 45 -26.65 0.18 11.80
C THR A 45 -25.55 -0.28 12.75
N ASP A 46 -25.84 -1.33 13.52
CA ASP A 46 -24.84 -2.04 14.32
C ASP A 46 -23.58 -2.42 13.53
N LYS A 47 -23.77 -2.80 12.25
CA LYS A 47 -22.68 -3.17 11.37
C LYS A 47 -21.76 -1.97 11.09
N GLN A 48 -22.30 -0.79 10.79
CA GLN A 48 -21.48 0.40 10.55
C GLN A 48 -20.64 0.78 11.78
N LEU A 49 -21.23 0.70 12.97
CA LEU A 49 -20.50 0.97 14.22
C LEU A 49 -19.40 -0.06 14.46
N LEU A 50 -19.68 -1.34 14.22
CA LEU A 50 -18.69 -2.40 14.31
C LEU A 50 -17.58 -2.25 13.28
N ASP A 51 -17.90 -1.92 12.03
CA ASP A 51 -16.92 -1.73 10.96
C ASP A 51 -15.92 -0.62 11.32
N ILE A 52 -16.35 0.45 11.98
CA ILE A 52 -15.45 1.51 12.49
C ILE A 52 -14.53 0.97 13.59
N VAL A 53 -15.08 0.31 14.62
CA VAL A 53 -14.28 -0.19 15.75
C VAL A 53 -13.28 -1.26 15.30
N CYS A 54 -13.71 -2.20 14.45
CA CYS A 54 -12.83 -3.19 13.85
C CYS A 54 -11.78 -2.53 12.96
N GLY A 55 -12.19 -1.56 12.12
CA GLY A 55 -11.27 -0.80 11.28
C GLY A 55 -10.17 -0.09 12.08
N LEU A 56 -10.51 0.54 13.21
CA LEU A 56 -9.54 1.17 14.12
C LEU A 56 -8.59 0.15 14.76
N ARG A 57 -9.11 -1.01 15.21
CA ARG A 57 -8.30 -2.09 15.80
C ARG A 57 -7.31 -2.66 14.80
N ASP A 58 -7.78 -3.00 13.62
CA ASP A 58 -6.96 -3.58 12.56
C ASP A 58 -5.90 -2.58 12.09
N PHE A 59 -6.33 -1.33 11.87
CA PHE A 59 -5.44 -0.25 11.47
C PHE A 59 -4.33 -0.02 12.50
N THR A 60 -4.67 0.18 13.78
CA THR A 60 -3.66 0.47 14.82
C THR A 60 -2.71 -0.70 15.05
N ALA A 61 -3.20 -1.93 15.04
CA ALA A 61 -2.34 -3.11 15.18
C ALA A 61 -1.29 -3.19 14.07
N TYR A 62 -1.71 -3.00 12.81
CA TYR A 62 -0.80 -3.06 11.68
C TYR A 62 0.14 -1.84 11.61
N HIS A 63 -0.41 -0.64 11.80
CA HIS A 63 0.31 0.61 11.66
C HIS A 63 1.42 0.75 12.70
N PHE A 64 1.10 0.49 13.96
CA PHE A 64 2.08 0.56 15.04
C PHE A 64 3.19 -0.48 14.86
N TYR A 65 2.84 -1.71 14.48
CA TYR A 65 3.84 -2.73 14.17
C TYR A 65 4.79 -2.28 13.05
N ALA A 66 4.24 -1.64 12.03
CA ALA A 66 5.00 -1.19 10.88
C ALA A 66 6.01 -0.08 11.23
N GLU A 67 5.57 0.95 11.93
CA GLU A 67 6.45 2.03 12.40
C GLU A 67 7.48 1.52 13.40
N GLU A 68 7.08 0.65 14.32
CA GLU A 68 7.99 0.04 15.29
C GLU A 68 9.08 -0.77 14.62
N THR A 69 8.75 -1.48 13.54
CA THR A 69 9.74 -2.22 12.75
C THR A 69 10.72 -1.27 12.06
N ILE A 70 10.23 -0.18 11.45
CA ILE A 70 11.09 0.86 10.85
C ILE A 70 12.02 1.46 11.91
N MET A 71 11.48 1.79 13.09
CA MET A 71 12.25 2.33 14.20
C MET A 71 13.30 1.35 14.72
N ASP A 72 12.97 0.06 14.85
CA ASP A 72 13.90 -0.98 15.28
C ASP A 72 15.03 -1.16 14.23
N GLU A 73 14.70 -1.18 12.93
CA GLU A 73 15.67 -1.30 11.82
C GLU A 73 16.73 -0.18 11.83
N MET A 74 16.32 1.08 12.04
CA MET A 74 17.25 2.22 12.10
C MET A 74 17.80 2.49 13.51
N SER A 75 17.50 1.64 14.50
CA SER A 75 17.86 1.86 15.92
C SER A 75 17.43 3.25 16.43
N TYR A 76 16.18 3.63 16.17
CA TYR A 76 15.65 4.96 16.43
C TYR A 76 15.72 5.34 17.93
N PRO A 77 16.38 6.46 18.30
CA PRO A 77 16.64 6.78 19.70
C PRO A 77 15.40 6.95 20.58
N LYS A 78 14.27 7.37 20.00
CA LYS A 78 13.03 7.66 20.74
C LYS A 78 12.02 6.51 20.72
N ILE A 79 12.39 5.33 20.23
CA ILE A 79 11.48 4.19 20.06
C ILE A 79 10.68 3.83 21.32
N THR A 80 11.30 3.88 22.50
CA THR A 80 10.62 3.56 23.77
C THR A 80 9.47 4.53 24.04
N LYS A 81 9.67 5.83 23.80
CA LYS A 81 8.63 6.85 23.97
C LYS A 81 7.52 6.67 22.92
N HIS A 82 7.89 6.37 21.69
CA HIS A 82 6.94 6.13 20.59
C HIS A 82 6.04 4.91 20.87
N LYS A 83 6.64 3.77 21.27
CA LYS A 83 5.92 2.55 21.68
C LYS A 83 4.96 2.78 22.86
N GLN A 84 5.27 3.73 23.76
CA GLN A 84 4.35 4.11 24.85
C GLN A 84 3.10 4.84 24.33
N PHE A 85 3.24 5.73 23.34
CA PHE A 85 2.09 6.35 22.68
C PHE A 85 1.21 5.31 21.98
N HIS A 86 1.82 4.41 21.20
CA HIS A 86 1.12 3.30 20.55
C HIS A 86 0.35 2.43 21.53
N LYS A 87 0.98 2.08 22.66
CA LYS A 87 0.34 1.28 23.70
C LYS A 87 -0.86 1.99 24.30
N LYS A 88 -0.75 3.29 24.62
CA LYS A 88 -1.87 4.06 25.16
C LYS A 88 -3.06 4.09 24.19
N CYS A 89 -2.80 4.31 22.91
CA CYS A 89 -3.82 4.32 21.87
C CYS A 89 -4.47 2.94 21.69
N SER A 90 -3.66 1.89 21.58
CA SER A 90 -4.12 0.49 21.48
C SER A 90 -4.99 0.10 22.67
N ASP A 91 -4.56 0.42 23.89
CA ASP A 91 -5.30 0.09 25.11
C ASP A 91 -6.68 0.78 25.12
N TYR A 92 -6.76 2.04 24.68
CA TYR A 92 -8.04 2.75 24.54
C TYR A 92 -8.97 2.07 23.52
N ILE A 93 -8.48 1.81 22.30
CA ILE A 93 -9.28 1.24 21.21
C ILE A 93 -9.79 -0.17 21.58
N MET A 94 -8.97 -0.95 22.28
CA MET A 94 -9.35 -2.28 22.74
C MET A 94 -10.41 -2.24 23.85
N GLN A 95 -10.47 -1.16 24.63
CA GLN A 95 -11.44 -0.96 25.71
C GLN A 95 -12.77 -0.35 25.23
N ILE A 96 -12.91 0.00 23.95
CA ILE A 96 -14.19 0.50 23.40
C ILE A 96 -15.32 -0.48 23.69
N ASN A 97 -16.33 0.00 24.43
CA ASN A 97 -17.48 -0.78 24.84
C ASN A 97 -18.51 -0.87 23.70
N ILE A 98 -18.41 -1.92 22.89
CA ILE A 98 -19.30 -2.16 21.74
C ILE A 98 -20.78 -2.20 22.13
N PRO A 99 -21.23 -2.94 23.18
CA PRO A 99 -22.63 -2.88 23.62
C PRO A 99 -23.13 -1.46 23.90
N LYS A 100 -22.31 -0.65 24.59
CA LYS A 100 -22.67 0.74 24.90
C LYS A 100 -22.68 1.62 23.66
N LEU A 101 -21.73 1.45 22.75
CA LEU A 101 -21.70 2.14 21.46
C LEU A 101 -22.98 1.89 20.65
N LYS A 102 -23.53 0.68 20.69
CA LYS A 102 -24.81 0.36 20.02
C LYS A 102 -26.01 1.01 20.71
N GLN A 103 -25.99 1.12 22.04
CA GLN A 103 -27.07 1.73 22.82
C GLN A 103 -27.09 3.27 22.70
N GLU A 104 -25.91 3.89 22.68
CA GLU A 104 -25.72 5.34 22.67
C GLU A 104 -24.78 5.79 21.53
N PRO A 105 -25.09 5.54 20.24
CA PRO A 105 -24.14 5.72 19.13
C PRO A 105 -23.56 7.12 19.04
N ALA A 106 -24.39 8.17 19.06
CA ALA A 106 -23.93 9.54 18.88
C ALA A 106 -22.99 10.00 20.01
N THR A 107 -23.20 9.54 21.23
CA THR A 107 -22.40 9.93 22.40
C THR A 107 -21.09 9.16 22.44
N GLU A 108 -21.12 7.84 22.25
CA GLU A 108 -19.92 7.01 22.34
C GLU A 108 -19.04 7.16 21.09
N LEU A 109 -19.62 7.30 19.89
CA LEU A 109 -18.86 7.55 18.67
C LEU A 109 -18.13 8.89 18.71
N ARG A 110 -18.73 9.93 19.32
CA ARG A 110 -18.08 11.23 19.53
C ARG A 110 -16.84 11.12 20.41
N LYS A 111 -16.90 10.33 21.48
CA LYS A 111 -15.73 10.10 22.35
C LYS A 111 -14.61 9.40 21.61
N ILE A 112 -14.96 8.43 20.76
CA ILE A 112 -13.97 7.71 19.93
C ILE A 112 -13.34 8.68 18.93
N GLU A 113 -14.15 9.50 18.26
CA GLU A 113 -13.69 10.50 17.30
C GLU A 113 -12.77 11.54 17.95
N GLU A 114 -13.13 12.09 19.10
CA GLU A 114 -12.30 13.04 19.87
C GLU A 114 -10.93 12.46 20.25
N GLU A 115 -10.88 11.18 20.65
CA GLU A 115 -9.64 10.49 21.02
C GLU A 115 -8.78 10.18 19.78
N VAL A 116 -9.40 9.78 18.68
CA VAL A 116 -8.70 9.59 17.39
C VAL A 116 -8.17 10.93 16.86
N GLN A 117 -8.93 12.01 16.98
CA GLN A 117 -8.49 13.36 16.63
C GLN A 117 -7.28 13.79 17.47
N SER A 118 -7.34 13.62 18.80
CA SER A 118 -6.20 13.94 19.68
C SER A 118 -4.97 13.13 19.28
N TRP A 119 -5.14 11.84 18.98
CA TRP A 119 -4.04 11.00 18.55
C TRP A 119 -3.43 11.46 17.22
N VAL A 120 -4.25 11.82 16.22
CA VAL A 120 -3.72 12.39 14.97
C VAL A 120 -2.90 13.65 15.24
N MET A 121 -3.44 14.58 16.03
CA MET A 121 -2.79 15.86 16.31
C MET A 121 -1.49 15.71 17.12
N ASP A 122 -1.50 14.86 18.13
CA ASP A 122 -0.41 14.76 19.09
C ASP A 122 0.69 13.81 18.60
N HIS A 123 0.34 12.75 17.88
CA HIS A 123 1.25 11.70 17.45
C HIS A 123 1.55 11.76 15.96
N VAL A 124 0.55 11.57 15.10
CA VAL A 124 0.74 11.44 13.64
C VAL A 124 1.42 12.69 13.07
N LEU A 125 0.97 13.87 13.47
CA LEU A 125 1.52 15.13 12.97
C LEU A 125 2.89 15.51 13.54
N ASN A 126 3.33 14.86 14.63
CA ASN A 126 4.55 15.24 15.34
C ASN A 126 5.58 14.12 15.41
N GLU A 127 5.25 13.02 16.10
CA GLU A 127 6.16 11.92 16.37
C GLU A 127 6.46 11.13 15.08
N ASP A 128 5.43 10.77 14.29
CA ASP A 128 5.61 10.01 13.04
C ASP A 128 6.38 10.84 12.01
N MET A 129 6.11 12.14 11.93
CA MET A 129 6.84 13.07 11.06
C MET A 129 8.31 13.22 11.45
N GLU A 130 8.63 13.13 12.75
CA GLU A 130 10.02 13.13 13.21
C GLU A 130 10.72 11.81 12.87
N MET A 131 10.05 10.69 13.12
CA MET A 131 10.51 9.34 12.75
C MET A 131 10.78 9.25 11.25
N ALA A 132 9.85 9.73 10.42
CA ALA A 132 9.97 9.70 8.97
C ALA A 132 11.19 10.48 8.47
N LYS A 133 11.45 11.67 9.03
CA LYS A 133 12.66 12.45 8.69
C LYS A 133 13.94 11.69 9.01
N ALA A 134 13.99 11.02 10.16
CA ALA A 134 15.13 10.20 10.56
C ALA A 134 15.31 9.00 9.61
N TYR A 135 14.23 8.32 9.25
CA TYR A 135 14.26 7.18 8.34
C TYR A 135 14.72 7.56 6.93
N LEU A 136 14.24 8.68 6.38
CA LEU A 136 14.68 9.18 5.07
C LEU A 136 16.16 9.56 5.06
N ALA A 137 16.69 10.08 6.17
CA ALA A 137 18.12 10.34 6.31
C ALA A 137 18.91 9.03 6.38
N TYR A 138 18.42 8.04 7.12
CA TYR A 138 19.00 6.69 7.19
C TYR A 138 19.03 6.00 5.81
N ARG A 139 17.94 6.04 5.03
CA ARG A 139 17.93 5.42 3.69
C ARG A 139 18.92 6.04 2.71
N LYS A 140 19.11 7.37 2.76
CA LYS A 140 20.06 8.05 1.88
C LYS A 140 21.50 7.58 2.10
N THR A 141 21.91 7.27 3.32
CA THR A 141 23.27 6.74 3.59
C THR A 141 23.44 5.30 3.12
N VAL A 142 22.33 4.58 2.91
CA VAL A 142 22.32 3.16 2.51
C VAL A 142 22.28 2.98 0.99
N ASP A 143 21.66 3.90 0.24
CA ASP A 143 21.39 3.79 -1.21
C ASP A 143 22.36 4.59 -2.13
N GLU A 144 23.53 5.01 -1.63
CA GLU A 144 24.40 6.02 -2.25
C GLU A 144 25.13 5.65 -3.58
N SER A 145 24.71 4.65 -4.36
CA SER A 145 25.58 4.10 -5.43
C SER A 145 25.02 3.87 -6.84
N LYS A 146 23.86 4.40 -7.26
CA LYS A 146 23.39 4.19 -8.65
C LYS A 146 22.58 5.32 -9.28
N GLN A 147 22.57 5.30 -10.63
CA GLN A 147 21.79 6.17 -11.49
C GLN A 147 20.29 5.90 -11.29
N LYS A 148 19.52 6.96 -11.01
CA LYS A 148 18.09 6.87 -10.72
C LYS A 148 17.30 6.49 -11.98
N THR A 149 16.49 5.44 -11.91
CA THR A 149 15.63 5.00 -13.02
C THR A 149 14.46 5.96 -13.17
N THR A 150 14.27 6.50 -14.38
CA THR A 150 13.13 7.38 -14.69
C THR A 150 11.92 6.57 -15.15
N GLU A 151 10.74 7.18 -15.07
CA GLU A 151 9.51 6.55 -15.58
C GLU A 151 9.59 6.23 -17.07
N LYS A 152 10.29 7.07 -17.84
CA LYS A 152 10.52 6.84 -19.26
C LYS A 152 11.39 5.60 -19.49
N ASP A 153 12.43 5.41 -18.67
CA ASP A 153 13.26 4.20 -18.77
C ASP A 153 12.41 2.95 -18.50
N LEU A 154 11.53 2.98 -17.50
CA LEU A 154 10.61 1.87 -17.21
C LEU A 154 9.64 1.62 -18.37
N GLU A 155 9.10 2.66 -19.01
CA GLU A 155 8.22 2.53 -20.18
C GLU A 155 8.94 1.98 -21.42
N ASP A 156 10.19 2.40 -21.65
CA ASP A 156 11.02 1.94 -22.75
C ASP A 156 11.38 0.45 -22.59
N ILE A 157 11.55 -0.01 -21.35
CA ILE A 157 11.94 -1.38 -21.01
C ILE A 157 10.71 -2.31 -20.91
N TYR A 158 9.67 -1.91 -20.18
CA TYR A 158 8.53 -2.78 -19.88
C TYR A 158 7.28 -2.44 -20.66
N GLY A 159 7.20 -1.33 -21.39
CA GLY A 159 5.99 -0.96 -22.14
C GLY A 159 5.03 -0.05 -21.36
N ALA A 160 3.73 -0.20 -21.59
CA ALA A 160 2.78 0.84 -21.22
C ALA A 160 2.48 0.89 -19.71
N TYR A 161 2.52 2.07 -19.11
CA TYR A 161 1.99 2.31 -17.76
C TYR A 161 0.49 1.99 -17.69
N VAL A 162 0.11 1.13 -16.73
CA VAL A 162 -1.26 0.68 -16.52
C VAL A 162 -1.92 1.46 -15.38
N ALA A 163 -1.37 1.32 -14.17
CA ALA A 163 -1.95 1.88 -12.95
C ALA A 163 -0.91 1.96 -11.82
N ASP A 164 -1.13 2.91 -10.92
CA ASP A 164 -0.53 2.94 -9.59
C ASP A 164 -1.37 2.08 -8.63
N LEU A 165 -0.69 1.24 -7.85
CA LEU A 165 -1.23 0.55 -6.70
C LEU A 165 -0.79 1.29 -5.42
N ASP A 166 -0.78 0.61 -4.27
CA ASP A 166 -0.52 1.25 -2.99
C ASP A 166 0.91 1.80 -2.94
N ILE A 167 1.92 0.94 -3.20
CA ILE A 167 3.34 1.33 -3.21
C ILE A 167 4.07 0.89 -4.49
N SER A 168 3.32 0.36 -5.45
CA SER A 168 3.86 -0.19 -6.69
C SER A 168 3.19 0.42 -7.91
N ARG A 169 3.88 0.35 -9.05
CA ARG A 169 3.37 0.73 -10.36
C ARG A 169 3.36 -0.48 -11.29
N VAL A 170 2.30 -0.63 -12.07
CA VAL A 170 2.13 -1.75 -13.00
C VAL A 170 2.37 -1.29 -14.44
N TYR A 171 3.22 -2.02 -15.16
CA TYR A 171 3.50 -1.83 -16.58
C TYR A 171 3.14 -3.08 -17.39
N LEU A 172 2.55 -2.89 -18.57
CA LEU A 172 2.22 -3.96 -19.51
C LEU A 172 3.33 -4.14 -20.55
N TYR A 173 3.90 -5.34 -20.60
CA TYR A 173 4.90 -5.72 -21.61
C TYR A 173 4.35 -5.64 -23.03
N ARG A 174 5.10 -5.01 -23.95
CA ARG A 174 4.77 -5.10 -25.39
C ARG A 174 4.74 -6.55 -25.89
N ASP A 175 5.60 -7.39 -25.32
CA ASP A 175 5.54 -8.83 -25.51
C ASP A 175 4.42 -9.45 -24.68
N GLN A 176 3.33 -9.82 -25.37
CA GLN A 176 2.21 -10.54 -24.77
C GLN A 176 2.14 -12.01 -25.22
N THR A 177 3.29 -12.62 -25.57
CA THR A 177 3.40 -14.09 -25.71
C THR A 177 2.79 -14.81 -24.51
N CYS A 178 3.06 -14.30 -23.32
CA CYS A 178 2.34 -14.61 -22.10
C CYS A 178 1.25 -13.54 -21.90
N ARG A 179 0.02 -13.79 -22.37
CA ARG A 179 -1.09 -12.82 -22.27
C ARG A 179 -1.29 -12.34 -20.82
N GLY A 180 -1.24 -11.04 -20.61
CA GLY A 180 -1.31 -10.40 -19.30
C GLY A 180 0.06 -10.26 -18.59
N ARG A 181 1.18 -10.47 -19.28
CA ARG A 181 2.52 -10.29 -18.69
C ARG A 181 2.73 -8.83 -18.29
N VAL A 182 3.04 -8.60 -17.02
CA VAL A 182 3.26 -7.26 -16.46
C VAL A 182 4.51 -7.21 -15.60
N ALA A 183 5.07 -6.00 -15.44
CA ALA A 183 6.04 -5.69 -14.41
C ALA A 183 5.32 -4.94 -13.27
N VAL A 184 5.55 -5.37 -12.03
CA VAL A 184 5.13 -4.66 -10.81
C VAL A 184 6.39 -4.05 -10.20
N VAL A 185 6.46 -2.72 -10.21
CA VAL A 185 7.66 -1.94 -9.91
C VAL A 185 7.43 -1.18 -8.61
N PHE A 186 8.28 -1.39 -7.60
CA PHE A 186 8.23 -0.61 -6.37
C PHE A 186 8.51 0.88 -6.67
N LYS A 187 7.68 1.79 -6.16
CA LYS A 187 7.73 3.22 -6.54
C LYS A 187 8.96 3.94 -5.98
N GLU A 188 9.42 3.54 -4.81
CA GLU A 188 10.60 4.11 -4.18
C GLU A 188 11.88 3.39 -4.62
N SER A 189 13.03 4.05 -4.48
CA SER A 189 14.32 3.43 -4.74
C SER A 189 14.60 2.39 -3.64
N ALA A 190 14.59 1.12 -4.01
CA ALA A 190 15.07 0.03 -3.19
C ALA A 190 15.39 -1.13 -4.15
N ARG A 191 16.65 -1.51 -4.26
CA ARG A 191 17.08 -2.48 -5.28
C ARG A 191 16.75 -3.92 -4.91
N GLU A 192 16.80 -4.25 -3.63
CA GLU A 192 16.78 -5.63 -3.15
C GLU A 192 15.69 -5.81 -2.10
N LEU A 193 15.05 -6.97 -2.12
CA LEU A 193 14.01 -7.32 -1.14
C LEU A 193 14.46 -7.19 0.32
N CYS A 194 15.77 -7.39 0.60
CA CYS A 194 16.34 -7.27 1.93
C CYS A 194 16.54 -5.82 2.40
N ARG A 195 16.36 -4.83 1.52
CA ARG A 195 16.45 -3.39 1.82
C ARG A 195 15.10 -2.78 2.16
N LEU A 196 14.01 -3.47 1.83
CA LEU A 196 12.67 -3.04 2.21
C LEU A 196 12.48 -3.31 3.71
N SER A 197 11.89 -2.34 4.39
CA SER A 197 11.33 -2.58 5.72
C SER A 197 10.31 -3.73 5.65
N THR A 198 10.05 -4.37 6.79
CA THR A 198 9.02 -5.43 6.86
C THR A 198 7.67 -4.95 6.33
N LEU A 199 7.33 -3.69 6.59
CA LEU A 199 6.13 -3.05 6.10
C LEU A 199 6.11 -2.97 4.56
N GLU A 200 7.10 -2.30 3.97
CA GLU A 200 7.19 -2.10 2.53
C GLU A 200 7.18 -3.44 1.80
N ARG A 201 7.90 -4.43 2.34
CA ARG A 201 7.93 -5.79 1.78
C ARG A 201 6.54 -6.42 1.76
N ASN A 202 5.80 -6.34 2.86
CA ASN A 202 4.45 -6.91 2.94
C ASN A 202 3.48 -6.20 1.99
N MET A 203 3.53 -4.87 1.92
CA MET A 203 2.70 -4.08 0.99
C MET A 203 3.06 -4.36 -0.47
N PHE A 204 4.33 -4.56 -0.79
CA PHE A 204 4.79 -4.81 -2.15
C PHE A 204 4.30 -6.18 -2.62
N PHE A 205 4.38 -7.20 -1.75
CA PHE A 205 3.78 -8.50 -2.03
C PHE A 205 2.26 -8.47 -2.08
N ALA A 206 1.59 -7.59 -1.33
CA ALA A 206 0.15 -7.39 -1.45
C ALA A 206 -0.24 -6.82 -2.82
N ASP A 207 0.51 -5.84 -3.33
CA ASP A 207 0.35 -5.27 -4.69
C ASP A 207 0.60 -6.32 -5.78
N ILE A 208 1.66 -7.13 -5.65
CA ILE A 208 1.94 -8.26 -6.54
C ILE A 208 0.77 -9.25 -6.52
N ALA A 209 0.26 -9.61 -5.33
CA ALA A 209 -0.86 -10.54 -5.19
C ALA A 209 -2.17 -9.97 -5.77
N LYS A 210 -2.46 -8.68 -5.58
CA LYS A 210 -3.60 -7.97 -6.20
C LYS A 210 -3.50 -8.04 -7.73
N THR A 211 -2.31 -7.78 -8.26
CA THR A 211 -2.04 -7.88 -9.70
C THR A 211 -2.27 -9.30 -10.21
N ALA A 212 -1.68 -10.31 -9.55
CA ALA A 212 -1.84 -11.72 -9.92
C ALA A 212 -3.30 -12.21 -9.85
N LYS A 213 -4.06 -11.80 -8.83
CA LYS A 213 -5.51 -12.11 -8.73
C LYS A 213 -6.29 -11.50 -9.89
N THR A 214 -5.96 -10.26 -10.27
CA THR A 214 -6.59 -9.56 -11.40
C THR A 214 -6.30 -10.28 -12.71
N LEU A 215 -5.05 -10.69 -12.93
CA LEU A 215 -4.65 -11.48 -14.10
C LEU A 215 -5.38 -12.83 -14.15
N ASN A 216 -5.50 -13.53 -13.02
CA ASN A 216 -6.28 -14.76 -12.94
C ASN A 216 -7.74 -14.54 -13.36
N LYS A 217 -8.37 -13.48 -12.85
CA LYS A 217 -9.77 -13.16 -13.16
C LYS A 217 -9.97 -12.80 -14.64
N LEU A 218 -9.06 -12.01 -15.21
CA LEU A 218 -9.20 -11.51 -16.57
C LEU A 218 -8.85 -12.53 -17.65
N PHE A 219 -7.81 -13.34 -17.41
CA PHE A 219 -7.21 -14.14 -18.47
C PHE A 219 -7.16 -15.64 -18.21
N ALA A 220 -7.51 -16.08 -16.99
CA ALA A 220 -7.57 -17.49 -16.58
C ALA A 220 -6.35 -18.32 -17.03
N PRO A 221 -5.11 -17.92 -16.64
CA PRO A 221 -3.93 -18.70 -16.95
C PRO A 221 -3.88 -20.02 -16.19
N ASP A 222 -3.15 -21.00 -16.72
CA ASP A 222 -2.90 -22.28 -16.03
C ASP A 222 -1.97 -22.12 -14.82
N ALA A 223 -1.09 -21.12 -14.83
CA ALA A 223 -0.21 -20.75 -13.72
C ALA A 223 0.24 -19.29 -13.81
N ILE A 224 0.78 -18.75 -12.72
CA ILE A 224 1.50 -17.48 -12.72
C ILE A 224 2.90 -17.72 -12.16
N ASN A 225 3.91 -17.29 -12.92
CA ASN A 225 5.30 -17.26 -12.45
C ASN A 225 5.64 -15.85 -11.96
N TYR A 226 6.50 -15.79 -10.94
CA TYR A 226 7.10 -14.55 -10.42
C TYR A 226 8.60 -14.60 -10.64
N PHE A 227 9.19 -13.50 -11.08
CA PHE A 227 10.62 -13.43 -11.37
C PHE A 227 11.15 -12.03 -11.07
N ASP A 228 12.33 -11.98 -10.44
CA ASP A 228 13.12 -10.76 -10.22
C ASP A 228 14.55 -11.11 -10.62
N SER A 229 15.08 -10.44 -11.64
CA SER A 229 16.41 -10.74 -12.18
C SER A 229 17.12 -9.52 -12.74
N GLU A 230 16.93 -8.36 -12.11
CA GLU A 230 17.38 -7.11 -12.70
C GLU A 230 18.45 -6.40 -11.87
N ASP A 231 19.48 -5.93 -12.55
CA ASP A 231 20.64 -5.27 -11.94
C ASP A 231 20.88 -3.83 -12.44
N TYR A 232 20.07 -3.39 -13.42
CA TYR A 232 20.16 -2.08 -14.06
C TYR A 232 19.25 -1.00 -13.45
N SER A 233 18.22 -1.37 -12.68
CA SER A 233 17.34 -0.41 -11.99
C SER A 233 17.75 -0.19 -10.53
N ASP A 234 17.45 1.00 -10.01
CA ASP A 234 17.47 1.32 -8.57
C ASP A 234 16.15 0.97 -7.85
N ARG A 235 15.17 0.42 -8.57
CA ARG A 235 13.88 -0.02 -8.04
C ARG A 235 13.81 -1.54 -7.99
N LEU A 236 12.99 -2.08 -7.10
CA LEU A 236 12.69 -3.50 -7.02
C LEU A 236 11.57 -3.80 -8.02
N ILE A 237 11.77 -4.80 -8.87
CA ILE A 237 10.82 -5.17 -9.92
C ILE A 237 10.50 -6.65 -9.81
N PHE A 238 9.20 -6.97 -9.81
CA PHE A 238 8.72 -8.34 -9.96
C PHE A 238 7.95 -8.47 -11.26
N HIS A 239 8.38 -9.38 -12.12
CA HIS A 239 7.64 -9.79 -13.30
C HIS A 239 6.55 -10.76 -12.90
N VAL A 240 5.30 -10.47 -13.25
CA VAL A 240 4.15 -11.35 -13.04
C VAL A 240 3.74 -11.90 -14.40
N ILE A 241 3.96 -13.20 -14.60
CA ILE A 241 3.92 -13.82 -15.93
C ILE A 241 2.85 -14.91 -15.95
N PRO A 242 1.67 -14.66 -16.54
CA PRO A 242 0.66 -15.68 -16.79
C PRO A 242 1.16 -16.74 -17.77
N LYS A 243 1.00 -18.02 -17.44
CA LYS A 243 1.46 -19.15 -18.24
C LYS A 243 0.26 -19.99 -18.69
N TYR A 244 0.29 -20.45 -19.93
CA TYR A 244 -0.80 -21.17 -20.56
C TYR A 244 -0.31 -22.46 -21.23
N LYS A 245 -1.08 -23.53 -21.12
CA LYS A 245 -0.84 -24.78 -21.85
C LYS A 245 -1.10 -24.62 -23.35
N GLU A 246 -2.09 -23.79 -23.71
CA GLU A 246 -2.54 -23.59 -25.10
C GLU A 246 -1.42 -23.14 -26.05
N ASN A 247 -0.45 -22.37 -25.53
CA ASN A 247 0.67 -21.83 -26.30
C ASN A 247 2.02 -22.39 -25.83
N GLY A 248 2.03 -23.47 -25.05
CA GLY A 248 3.24 -24.15 -24.60
C GLY A 248 4.12 -23.36 -23.63
N THR A 249 3.60 -22.29 -23.02
CA THR A 249 4.36 -21.51 -22.02
C THR A 249 4.33 -22.14 -20.62
N TYR A 250 3.31 -22.94 -20.31
CA TYR A 250 3.20 -23.68 -19.04
C TYR A 250 4.30 -24.74 -18.88
N GLY A 251 4.87 -24.85 -17.69
CA GLY A 251 5.94 -25.82 -17.37
C GLY A 251 7.31 -25.48 -17.98
N VAL A 252 7.41 -24.36 -18.72
CA VAL A 252 8.66 -23.90 -19.34
C VAL A 252 9.16 -22.65 -18.61
N PRO A 253 10.38 -22.69 -18.04
CA PRO A 253 11.01 -21.50 -17.48
C PRO A 253 11.01 -20.36 -18.49
N GLN A 254 10.79 -19.14 -18.02
CA GLN A 254 10.95 -17.98 -18.89
C GLN A 254 12.44 -17.81 -19.16
N THR A 255 12.84 -17.87 -20.43
CA THR A 255 14.20 -17.58 -20.87
C THR A 255 14.21 -16.21 -21.55
N LEU A 256 15.25 -15.41 -21.31
CA LEU A 256 15.40 -14.07 -21.91
C LEU A 256 15.64 -14.14 -23.43
N ASP A 257 16.04 -15.30 -23.93
CA ASP A 257 16.55 -15.48 -25.30
C ASP A 257 15.45 -15.78 -26.35
N LYS A 258 14.20 -15.95 -25.91
CA LYS A 258 13.09 -16.22 -26.84
C LYS A 258 12.60 -14.89 -27.43
N PRO A 259 12.48 -14.76 -28.76
CA PRO A 259 11.97 -13.54 -29.37
C PRO A 259 10.55 -13.27 -28.85
N CYS A 260 10.37 -12.06 -28.33
CA CYS A 260 9.08 -11.50 -27.97
C CYS A 260 8.13 -11.61 -29.17
N LEU A 261 7.06 -12.40 -29.09
CA LEU A 261 6.01 -12.35 -30.09
C LEU A 261 5.25 -11.05 -29.87
N GLN A 262 5.56 -10.05 -30.71
CA GLN A 262 4.79 -8.82 -30.75
C GLN A 262 3.34 -9.18 -31.05
N THR A 263 2.49 -8.84 -30.11
CA THR A 263 1.05 -9.03 -30.26
C THR A 263 0.51 -7.96 -31.20
N ASP A 264 -0.52 -8.29 -31.96
CA ASP A 264 -1.20 -7.29 -32.79
C ASP A 264 -1.64 -6.08 -31.94
N ASN A 265 -1.50 -4.87 -32.48
CA ASN A 265 -1.74 -3.64 -31.73
C ASN A 265 -3.17 -3.58 -31.17
N ALA A 266 -4.18 -4.05 -31.90
CA ALA A 266 -5.56 -4.04 -31.42
C ALA A 266 -5.77 -5.02 -30.26
N GLN A 267 -5.10 -6.19 -30.31
CA GLN A 267 -5.14 -7.15 -29.20
C GLN A 267 -4.38 -6.61 -27.97
N TYR A 268 -3.24 -5.95 -28.18
CA TYR A 268 -2.49 -5.29 -27.10
C TYR A 268 -3.34 -4.21 -26.42
N ASP A 269 -3.96 -3.33 -27.19
CA ASP A 269 -4.81 -2.25 -26.66
C ASP A 269 -6.00 -2.81 -25.87
N LYS A 270 -6.58 -3.93 -26.32
CA LYS A 270 -7.65 -4.60 -25.57
C LYS A 270 -7.17 -5.10 -24.21
N ILE A 271 -6.01 -5.76 -24.14
CA ILE A 271 -5.42 -6.23 -22.88
C ILE A 271 -5.14 -5.04 -21.96
N TYR A 272 -4.57 -3.97 -22.51
CA TYR A 272 -4.28 -2.73 -21.80
C TYR A 272 -5.54 -2.13 -21.14
N GLN A 273 -6.63 -1.96 -21.89
CA GLN A 273 -7.87 -1.39 -21.35
C GLN A 273 -8.48 -2.29 -20.26
N GLN A 274 -8.52 -3.61 -20.47
CA GLN A 274 -9.04 -4.55 -19.47
C GLN A 274 -8.26 -4.48 -18.14
N LEU A 275 -6.93 -4.36 -18.22
CA LEU A 275 -6.09 -4.23 -17.03
C LEU A 275 -6.25 -2.88 -16.35
N LYS A 276 -6.29 -1.80 -17.12
CA LYS A 276 -6.46 -0.45 -16.60
C LYS A 276 -7.78 -0.31 -15.85
N GLU A 277 -8.87 -0.80 -16.43
CA GLU A 277 -10.20 -0.79 -15.78
C GLU A 277 -10.25 -1.65 -14.51
N ALA A 278 -9.49 -2.74 -14.44
CA ALA A 278 -9.54 -3.67 -13.33
C ALA A 278 -8.61 -3.32 -12.15
N LEU A 279 -7.58 -2.51 -12.38
CA LEU A 279 -6.59 -2.12 -11.36
C LEU A 279 -6.76 -0.70 -10.83
N GLN A 280 -7.54 0.15 -11.51
CA GLN A 280 -8.04 1.43 -10.99
C GLN A 280 -9.07 1.20 -9.88
#